data_AF-A0A7V9J9L2-F1
#
_entry.id   AF-A0A7V9J9L2-F1
#
_cell.length_a   1.000
_cell.length_b   1.000
_cell.length_c   1.000
_cell.angle_alpha   90.00
_cell.angle_beta   90.00
_cell.angle_gamma   90.00
#
_symmetry.space_group_name_H-M   'P 1'
#
loop_
_entity.id
_entity.type
_entity.pdbx_description
1 polymer ?
#
loop_
_entity_poly.entity_id
_entity_poly.type
_entity_poly.pdbx_seq_one_letter_code
_entity_poly.pdbx_strand_id
1 'polypeptide(L)'
;MWITGGWLDALATCVLFVGRGCRTVSGREAPTQCPRVARTPPVSHFSRQLSPAHARPLPFTSKISRRACSSGSFKVNYSASEGHSRCTRSRRNCVSTTAGNAEHGLVTRFGFGPGMVVQELGWDEDIDEGLRAAVVDAVGGELVDDRYGDVVDAVLLWWRDDDGDLVDGLVDSLTDLADGGMIWLLTPKVGRDNYVDASDIAEAAPTAGLATTTNLAAGPDWSATKLVSPKSSRSGRRTS
;
A
#
# COMPACT_ATOMS: atom_id res chain seq x y z
N MET A 1 2.59 -11.35 54.68
CA MET A 1 1.60 -10.64 55.50
C MET A 1 0.80 -9.77 54.53
N TRP A 2 -0.45 -10.16 54.29
CA TRP A 2 -1.31 -9.60 53.25
C TRP A 2 -1.94 -8.31 53.77
N ILE A 3 -1.94 -7.24 52.98
CA ILE A 3 -2.92 -6.16 53.13
C ILE A 3 -3.61 -5.99 51.78
N THR A 4 -4.80 -6.56 51.76
CA THR A 4 -5.89 -6.40 50.81
C THR A 4 -6.43 -4.97 50.78
N GLY A 5 -6.95 -4.56 49.63
CA GLY A 5 -8.18 -3.75 49.59
C GLY A 5 -8.07 -2.42 48.86
N GLY A 6 -8.75 -2.32 47.72
CA GLY A 6 -8.96 -1.06 47.01
C GLY A 6 -9.57 -1.22 45.61
N TRP A 7 -10.50 -2.16 45.45
CA TRP A 7 -11.43 -2.24 44.32
C TRP A 7 -12.76 -1.61 44.74
N LEU A 8 -13.48 -1.02 43.78
CA LEU A 8 -14.71 -0.21 43.86
C LEU A 8 -14.48 1.31 43.90
N ASP A 9 -14.67 1.95 42.74
CA ASP A 9 -15.82 2.83 42.60
C ASP A 9 -16.24 2.94 41.13
N ALA A 10 -17.36 2.28 40.84
CA ALA A 10 -18.16 2.49 39.67
C ALA A 10 -19.01 3.74 39.86
N LEU A 11 -18.83 4.75 39.02
CA LEU A 11 -19.87 5.74 38.76
C LEU A 11 -20.04 5.92 37.26
N ALA A 12 -20.91 5.06 36.72
CA ALA A 12 -21.71 5.40 35.56
C ALA A 12 -22.59 6.60 35.91
N THR A 13 -22.52 7.69 35.16
CA THR A 13 -23.50 8.78 35.25
C THR A 13 -23.64 9.50 33.90
N CYS A 14 -24.90 9.55 33.47
CA CYS A 14 -25.55 10.49 32.56
C CYS A 14 -25.26 10.44 31.05
N VAL A 15 -26.06 9.57 30.42
CA VAL A 15 -26.84 9.88 29.21
C VAL A 15 -27.40 11.31 29.27
N LEU A 16 -27.02 12.15 28.31
CA LEU A 16 -27.84 13.26 27.84
C LEU A 16 -27.99 13.15 26.31
N PHE A 17 -29.11 12.54 25.94
CA PHE A 17 -29.64 12.47 24.59
C PHE A 17 -30.57 13.67 24.39
N VAL A 18 -30.10 14.68 23.66
CA VAL A 18 -30.88 15.80 23.11
C VAL A 18 -30.38 15.93 21.68
N GLY A 19 -31.16 15.97 20.61
CA GLY A 19 -32.59 16.04 20.41
C GLY A 19 -32.77 16.36 18.91
N ARG A 20 -33.65 15.61 18.25
CA ARG A 20 -34.44 15.95 17.05
C ARG A 20 -33.92 17.05 16.10
N GLY A 21 -33.68 16.67 14.85
CA GLY A 21 -33.52 17.63 13.75
C GLY A 21 -33.64 17.06 12.34
N CYS A 22 -34.58 16.15 12.07
CA CYS A 22 -34.93 15.75 10.71
C CYS A 22 -35.64 16.94 10.03
N ARG A 23 -35.04 17.54 8.99
CA ARG A 23 -35.78 18.39 8.05
C ARG A 23 -35.31 18.14 6.62
N THR A 24 -36.19 17.50 5.87
CA THR A 24 -36.20 17.37 4.42
C THR A 24 -36.56 18.70 3.76
N VAL A 25 -35.76 19.16 2.80
CA VAL A 25 -36.16 20.01 1.67
C VAL A 25 -35.31 19.51 0.49
N SER A 26 -35.84 18.62 -0.36
CA SER A 26 -36.47 18.95 -1.64
C SER A 26 -35.68 19.96 -2.48
N GLY A 27 -34.90 19.42 -3.42
CA GLY A 27 -34.28 20.17 -4.51
C GLY A 27 -34.01 19.24 -5.69
N ARG A 28 -35.07 18.87 -6.42
CA ARG A 28 -34.98 18.33 -7.78
C ARG A 28 -34.61 19.48 -8.70
N GLU A 29 -33.51 19.38 -9.44
CA GLU A 29 -33.40 19.93 -10.79
C GLU A 29 -32.15 19.37 -11.51
N ALA A 30 -32.35 18.29 -12.25
CA ALA A 30 -31.73 18.09 -13.56
C ALA A 30 -32.90 18.25 -14.55
N PRO A 31 -32.73 18.96 -15.69
CA PRO A 31 -32.10 18.31 -16.84
C PRO A 31 -31.35 19.25 -17.81
N THR A 32 -30.65 18.64 -18.76
CA THR A 32 -30.23 19.20 -20.07
C THR A 32 -29.08 20.23 -19.96
N GLN A 33 -27.96 20.14 -20.69
CA GLN A 33 -27.84 19.83 -22.10
C GLN A 33 -26.35 19.67 -22.47
N CYS A 34 -26.01 18.60 -23.16
CA CYS A 34 -24.79 18.52 -23.95
C CYS A 34 -24.93 19.38 -25.21
N PRO A 35 -23.85 20.05 -25.65
CA PRO A 35 -23.59 20.19 -27.06
C PRO A 35 -22.27 19.49 -27.45
N ARG A 36 -22.44 18.49 -28.31
CA ARG A 36 -21.47 17.95 -29.25
C ARG A 36 -21.05 19.08 -30.22
N VAL A 37 -19.76 19.26 -30.49
CA VAL A 37 -19.18 19.29 -31.86
C VAL A 37 -17.66 19.46 -31.80
N ALA A 38 -17.01 18.61 -32.60
CA ALA A 38 -15.58 18.46 -32.83
C ALA A 38 -14.93 19.69 -33.49
N ARG A 39 -13.62 19.90 -33.22
CA ARG A 39 -12.68 20.40 -34.22
C ARG A 39 -11.33 19.67 -34.09
N THR A 40 -10.90 19.18 -35.24
CA THR A 40 -9.69 18.43 -35.59
C THR A 40 -8.40 19.24 -35.42
N PRO A 41 -7.25 18.61 -35.13
CA PRO A 41 -5.94 19.26 -35.21
C PRO A 41 -5.45 19.40 -36.67
N PRO A 42 -4.69 20.46 -37.01
CA PRO A 42 -4.09 20.60 -38.34
C PRO A 42 -2.92 19.62 -38.52
N VAL A 43 -2.94 18.93 -39.66
CA VAL A 43 -1.84 18.16 -40.25
C VAL A 43 -0.92 19.08 -41.06
N SER A 44 0.26 18.55 -41.40
CA SER A 44 1.31 19.01 -42.35
C SER A 44 2.36 19.95 -41.75
N HIS A 45 3.68 19.81 -41.91
CA HIS A 45 4.53 19.04 -42.82
C HIS A 45 5.89 18.82 -42.13
N PHE A 46 6.48 17.62 -42.19
CA PHE A 46 7.93 17.54 -42.32
C PHE A 46 8.33 16.34 -43.18
N SER A 47 9.10 16.66 -44.20
CA SER A 47 9.54 15.80 -45.29
C SER A 47 10.99 15.36 -45.05
N ARG A 48 11.40 14.29 -45.75
CA ARG A 48 12.73 13.65 -45.85
C ARG A 48 12.94 12.49 -44.87
N GLN A 49 13.47 11.32 -45.25
CA GLN A 49 14.04 10.85 -46.52
C GLN A 49 14.02 9.30 -46.45
N LEU A 50 13.49 8.64 -47.48
CA LEU A 50 13.56 7.19 -47.64
C LEU A 50 14.87 6.83 -48.35
N SER A 51 15.71 6.01 -47.72
CA SER A 51 16.74 5.22 -48.39
C SER A 51 16.19 3.82 -48.70
N PRO A 52 16.39 3.29 -49.93
CA PRO A 52 15.99 1.94 -50.29
C PRO A 52 17.17 0.97 -50.11
N ALA A 53 16.89 -0.27 -49.67
CA ALA A 53 17.33 -1.49 -50.36
C ALA A 53 17.21 -2.74 -49.45
N HIS A 54 16.92 -3.86 -50.11
CA HIS A 54 17.08 -5.26 -49.68
C HIS A 54 15.92 -5.92 -48.92
N ALA A 55 14.79 -6.06 -49.61
CA ALA A 55 13.89 -7.19 -49.38
C ALA A 55 14.34 -8.37 -50.27
N ARG A 56 14.72 -9.49 -49.65
CA ARG A 56 14.88 -10.80 -50.31
C ARG A 56 13.62 -11.63 -50.06
N PRO A 57 12.98 -12.22 -51.08
CA PRO A 57 11.84 -13.10 -50.90
C PRO A 57 12.29 -14.55 -50.64
N LEU A 58 11.66 -15.20 -49.67
CA LEU A 58 11.68 -16.66 -49.54
C LEU A 58 10.36 -17.24 -50.06
N PRO A 59 10.38 -18.36 -50.80
CA PRO A 59 9.16 -19.05 -51.21
C PRO A 59 8.78 -20.16 -50.23
N PHE A 60 7.57 -20.68 -50.45
CA PHE A 60 7.11 -22.03 -50.16
C PHE A 60 6.12 -22.26 -49.00
N THR A 61 4.85 -22.14 -49.37
CA THR A 61 3.70 -23.04 -49.14
C THR A 61 3.70 -24.03 -47.96
N SER A 62 2.62 -24.05 -47.18
CA SER A 62 1.57 -25.09 -47.25
C SER A 62 0.83 -25.33 -45.91
N LYS A 63 -0.51 -25.21 -46.01
CA LYS A 63 -1.57 -25.89 -45.23
C LYS A 63 -1.71 -25.53 -43.74
N ILE A 64 -2.64 -24.61 -43.47
CA ILE A 64 -3.50 -24.69 -42.28
C ILE A 64 -4.91 -25.07 -42.75
N SER A 65 -5.30 -26.26 -42.30
CA SER A 65 -6.58 -26.92 -42.54
C SER A 65 -7.71 -26.08 -41.93
N ARG A 66 -8.71 -25.75 -42.75
CA ARG A 66 -9.99 -25.23 -42.29
C ARG A 66 -10.79 -26.40 -41.72
N ARG A 67 -11.03 -26.41 -40.41
CA ARG A 67 -12.16 -27.14 -39.82
C ARG A 67 -13.22 -26.12 -39.40
N ALA A 68 -14.41 -26.32 -39.95
CA ALA A 68 -15.61 -25.57 -39.66
C ALA A 68 -16.03 -25.80 -38.20
N CYS A 69 -16.20 -24.71 -37.44
CA CYS A 69 -17.04 -24.74 -36.25
C CYS A 69 -18.50 -24.60 -36.71
N SER A 70 -19.18 -25.73 -36.73
CA SER A 70 -20.63 -25.82 -36.86
C SER A 70 -21.29 -25.13 -35.66
N SER A 71 -22.26 -24.27 -35.97
CA SER A 71 -23.25 -23.69 -35.08
C SER A 71 -23.92 -24.74 -34.18
N GLY A 72 -23.52 -24.79 -32.91
CA GLY A 72 -24.23 -25.52 -31.86
C GLY A 72 -24.81 -24.53 -30.86
N SER A 73 -26.13 -24.38 -30.87
CA SER A 73 -26.87 -23.61 -29.85
C SER A 73 -26.66 -24.23 -28.47
N PHE A 74 -25.84 -23.61 -27.64
CA PHE A 74 -25.71 -23.97 -26.23
C PHE A 74 -26.85 -23.31 -25.46
N LYS A 75 -27.90 -24.09 -25.16
CA LYS A 75 -28.98 -23.68 -24.27
C LYS A 75 -28.45 -23.71 -22.83
N VAL A 76 -28.18 -22.53 -22.26
CA VAL A 76 -27.99 -22.37 -20.82
C VAL A 76 -29.37 -22.37 -20.17
N ASN A 77 -29.68 -23.43 -19.41
CA ASN A 77 -30.86 -23.48 -18.57
C ASN A 77 -30.66 -22.56 -17.35
N TYR A 78 -31.29 -21.39 -17.38
CA TYR A 78 -31.50 -20.58 -16.18
C TYR A 78 -32.73 -21.12 -15.46
N SER A 79 -32.52 -22.02 -14.50
CA SER A 79 -33.59 -22.45 -13.60
C SER A 79 -33.73 -21.42 -12.49
N ALA A 80 -34.69 -20.52 -12.66
CA ALA A 80 -35.25 -19.74 -11.56
C ALA A 80 -35.80 -20.72 -10.51
N SER A 81 -35.34 -20.59 -9.27
CA SER A 81 -36.06 -21.11 -8.11
C SER A 81 -36.18 -19.99 -7.08
N GLU A 82 -37.35 -19.36 -7.11
CA GLU A 82 -37.86 -18.58 -6.00
C GLU A 82 -38.22 -19.54 -4.84
N GLY A 83 -37.87 -19.14 -3.61
CA GLY A 83 -38.78 -19.33 -2.49
C GLY A 83 -38.40 -20.30 -1.37
N HIS A 84 -37.90 -19.70 -0.28
CA HIS A 84 -38.31 -19.92 1.11
C HIS A 84 -37.51 -20.87 2.03
N SER A 85 -36.75 -20.21 2.92
CA SER A 85 -36.89 -20.27 4.39
C SER A 85 -36.43 -21.52 5.13
N ARG A 86 -35.24 -21.42 5.74
CA ARG A 86 -35.05 -21.34 7.22
C ARG A 86 -33.55 -21.31 7.56
N CYS A 87 -32.99 -20.11 7.76
CA CYS A 87 -31.83 -19.97 8.64
C CYS A 87 -32.32 -19.35 9.94
N THR A 88 -32.47 -20.23 10.92
CA THR A 88 -32.86 -19.89 12.27
C THR A 88 -31.86 -18.95 12.90
N ARG A 89 -32.42 -17.94 13.53
CA ARG A 89 -31.81 -16.94 14.39
C ARG A 89 -30.89 -17.60 15.43
N SER A 90 -29.58 -17.57 15.22
CA SER A 90 -28.59 -17.57 16.30
C SER A 90 -27.63 -16.41 16.06
N ARG A 91 -28.04 -15.23 16.54
CA ARG A 91 -27.13 -14.13 16.79
C ARG A 91 -26.24 -14.55 17.96
N ARG A 92 -24.99 -14.93 17.65
CA ARG A 92 -23.80 -14.56 18.44
C ARG A 92 -22.54 -15.12 17.77
N ASN A 93 -21.64 -14.18 17.46
CA ASN A 93 -20.21 -14.36 17.24
C ASN A 93 -19.73 -14.94 15.90
N CYS A 94 -19.98 -14.22 14.81
CA CYS A 94 -18.99 -14.16 13.72
C CYS A 94 -17.97 -13.07 14.09
N VAL A 95 -16.92 -13.46 14.83
CA VAL A 95 -15.71 -12.63 14.92
C VAL A 95 -15.02 -12.77 13.56
N SER A 96 -15.09 -11.73 12.75
CA SER A 96 -14.41 -11.66 11.47
C SER A 96 -12.90 -11.63 11.71
N THR A 97 -12.23 -12.78 11.69
CA THR A 97 -10.75 -12.90 11.65
C THR A 97 -10.17 -12.50 10.28
N THR A 98 -10.82 -11.57 9.58
CA THR A 98 -10.41 -11.13 8.23
C THR A 98 -9.33 -10.04 8.30
N ALA A 99 -9.23 -9.31 9.42
CA ALA A 99 -8.20 -8.28 9.61
C ALA A 99 -6.79 -8.92 9.62
N GLY A 100 -6.56 -9.91 10.48
CA GLY A 100 -5.24 -10.57 10.55
C GLY A 100 -4.78 -11.18 9.22
N ASN A 101 -5.68 -11.80 8.46
CA ASN A 101 -5.29 -12.41 7.18
C ASN A 101 -4.94 -11.38 6.09
N ALA A 102 -5.52 -10.17 6.16
CA ALA A 102 -5.16 -9.08 5.24
C ALA A 102 -3.76 -8.53 5.56
N GLU A 103 -3.47 -8.28 6.84
CA GLU A 103 -2.17 -7.77 7.30
C GLU A 103 -1.03 -8.75 7.01
N HIS A 104 -1.21 -10.05 7.24
CA HIS A 104 -0.23 -11.08 6.86
C HIS A 104 0.10 -11.07 5.35
N GLY A 105 -0.91 -10.81 4.51
CA GLY A 105 -0.71 -10.65 3.08
C GLY A 105 0.07 -9.38 2.71
N LEU A 106 -0.01 -8.32 3.52
CA LEU A 106 0.80 -7.11 3.36
C LEU A 106 2.26 -7.38 3.76
N VAL A 107 2.49 -8.02 4.90
CA VAL A 107 3.84 -8.34 5.41
C VAL A 107 4.64 -9.20 4.45
N THR A 108 3.99 -10.14 3.76
CA THR A 108 4.63 -10.92 2.69
C THR A 108 5.15 -10.02 1.55
N ARG A 109 4.49 -8.89 1.26
CA ARG A 109 4.92 -7.93 0.22
C ARG A 109 6.05 -7.02 0.70
N PHE A 110 6.10 -6.73 1.99
CA PHE A 110 7.23 -6.01 2.59
C PHE A 110 8.55 -6.79 2.46
N GLY A 111 8.45 -8.12 2.36
CA GLY A 111 9.61 -8.99 2.19
C GLY A 111 10.37 -9.27 3.49
N PHE A 112 9.70 -9.07 4.64
CA PHE A 112 10.22 -9.52 5.92
C PHE A 112 10.21 -11.05 5.98
N GLY A 113 11.28 -11.61 6.51
CA GLY A 113 11.47 -13.05 6.66
C GLY A 113 11.89 -13.42 8.08
N PRO A 114 11.74 -14.70 8.44
CA PRO A 114 12.06 -15.15 9.78
C PRO A 114 13.56 -15.00 10.08
N GLY A 115 13.87 -14.52 11.28
CA GLY A 115 15.24 -14.35 11.78
C GLY A 115 15.94 -13.06 11.34
N MET A 116 15.24 -12.14 10.67
CA MET A 116 15.74 -10.78 10.40
C MET A 116 15.67 -9.93 11.68
N VAL A 117 16.61 -9.01 11.86
CA VAL A 117 16.51 -7.99 12.90
C VAL A 117 15.87 -6.74 12.28
N VAL A 118 14.66 -6.40 12.73
CA VAL A 118 13.91 -5.24 12.24
C VAL A 118 13.83 -4.17 13.31
N GLN A 119 14.36 -2.99 12.99
CA GLN A 119 14.30 -1.82 13.87
C GLN A 119 13.05 -0.99 13.61
N GLU A 120 12.40 -0.54 14.67
CA GLU A 120 11.25 0.36 14.64
C GLU A 120 11.67 1.75 15.13
N LEU A 121 11.45 2.76 14.29
CA LEU A 121 11.75 4.18 14.57
C LEU A 121 10.50 5.04 14.36
N GLY A 122 10.35 6.11 15.14
CA GLY A 122 9.23 7.06 15.02
C GLY A 122 7.88 6.55 15.55
N TRP A 123 7.90 5.51 16.38
CA TRP A 123 6.69 4.97 17.01
C TRP A 123 5.95 6.03 17.82
N ASP A 124 4.63 6.11 17.65
CA ASP A 124 3.71 6.90 18.47
C ASP A 124 2.35 6.16 18.55
N GLU A 125 1.36 6.71 19.24
CA GLU A 125 0.08 6.05 19.52
C GLU A 125 -0.86 5.86 18.31
N ASP A 126 -0.57 6.50 17.17
CA ASP A 126 -1.36 6.51 15.93
C ASP A 126 -0.93 5.45 14.90
N ILE A 127 0.05 4.61 15.25
CA ILE A 127 0.53 3.53 14.37
C ILE A 127 -0.51 2.42 14.19
N ASP A 128 -0.38 1.67 13.09
CA ASP A 128 -1.20 0.50 12.86
C ASP A 128 -0.64 -0.73 13.62
N GLU A 129 -1.22 -1.00 14.79
CA GLU A 129 -0.86 -2.17 15.61
C GLU A 129 -1.10 -3.50 14.89
N GLY A 130 -2.03 -3.56 13.94
CA GLY A 130 -2.29 -4.75 13.13
C GLY A 130 -1.12 -5.04 12.18
N LEU A 131 -0.59 -4.00 11.54
CA LEU A 131 0.60 -4.10 10.72
C LEU A 131 1.81 -4.51 11.57
N ARG A 132 2.02 -3.86 12.72
CA ARG A 132 3.13 -4.16 13.63
C ARG A 132 3.11 -5.61 14.10
N ALA A 133 1.95 -6.09 14.56
CA ALA A 133 1.78 -7.47 14.99
C ALA A 133 2.08 -8.47 13.85
N ALA A 134 1.67 -8.15 12.62
CA ALA A 134 1.95 -9.01 11.47
C ALA A 134 3.45 -9.03 11.12
N VAL A 135 4.18 -7.91 11.29
CA VAL A 135 5.63 -7.87 11.08
C VAL A 135 6.35 -8.72 12.14
N VAL A 136 5.99 -8.58 13.42
CA VAL A 136 6.53 -9.39 14.53
C VAL A 136 6.36 -10.89 14.24
N ASP A 137 5.17 -11.30 13.78
CA ASP A 137 4.91 -12.70 13.44
C ASP A 137 5.78 -13.19 12.27
N ALA A 138 5.91 -12.39 11.21
CA ALA A 138 6.70 -12.77 10.03
C ALA A 138 8.21 -12.86 10.31
N VAL A 139 8.72 -11.98 11.16
CA VAL A 139 10.13 -11.99 11.60
C VAL A 139 10.38 -13.12 12.60
N GLY A 140 9.35 -13.54 13.34
CA GLY A 140 9.46 -14.56 14.38
C GLY A 140 10.24 -14.07 15.61
N GLY A 141 10.25 -12.76 15.84
CA GLY A 141 11.01 -12.08 16.89
C GLY A 141 10.42 -10.70 17.21
N GLU A 142 10.94 -10.07 18.26
CA GLU A 142 10.52 -8.73 18.69
C GLU A 142 11.18 -7.64 17.82
N LEU A 143 10.46 -6.55 17.57
CA LEU A 143 11.02 -5.37 16.89
C LEU A 143 11.93 -4.63 17.86
N VAL A 144 13.09 -4.20 17.39
CA VAL A 144 14.06 -3.48 18.20
C VAL A 144 13.86 -1.97 18.05
N ASP A 145 14.13 -1.19 19.10
CA ASP A 145 13.94 0.26 19.10
C ASP A 145 15.21 1.02 18.69
N ASP A 146 15.18 2.35 18.81
CA ASP A 146 16.31 3.25 18.57
C ASP A 146 17.51 3.02 19.51
N ARG A 147 17.35 2.21 20.56
CA ARG A 147 18.38 1.95 21.58
C ARG A 147 19.06 0.60 21.44
N TYR A 148 18.76 -0.14 20.38
CA TYR A 148 19.32 -1.47 20.15
C TYR A 148 20.85 -1.45 20.07
N GLY A 149 21.42 -0.51 19.31
CA GLY A 149 22.87 -0.27 19.23
C GLY A 149 23.68 -1.38 18.54
N ASP A 150 23.05 -2.24 17.75
CA ASP A 150 23.69 -3.25 16.90
C ASP A 150 23.08 -3.23 15.49
N VAL A 151 23.71 -3.91 14.54
CA VAL A 151 23.36 -3.87 13.12
C VAL A 151 22.02 -4.54 12.85
N VAL A 152 21.17 -3.89 12.05
CA VAL A 152 19.83 -4.36 11.69
C VAL A 152 19.68 -4.63 10.20
N ASP A 153 18.84 -5.60 9.83
CA ASP A 153 18.63 -6.00 8.43
C ASP A 153 17.64 -5.07 7.70
N ALA A 154 16.65 -4.56 8.43
CA ALA A 154 15.65 -3.66 7.91
C ALA A 154 15.19 -2.67 8.97
N VAL A 155 14.76 -1.50 8.52
CA VAL A 155 14.20 -0.45 9.38
C VAL A 155 12.77 -0.16 8.96
N LEU A 156 11.87 -0.12 9.93
CA LEU A 156 10.50 0.33 9.84
C LEU A 156 10.45 1.75 10.41
N LEU A 157 10.34 2.74 9.54
CA LEU A 157 10.38 4.15 9.91
C LEU A 157 8.98 4.76 9.79
N TRP A 158 8.34 5.07 10.91
CA TRP A 158 7.12 5.84 10.95
C TRP A 158 7.45 7.32 10.88
N TRP A 159 6.86 8.04 9.91
CA TRP A 159 7.18 9.44 9.67
C TRP A 159 5.94 10.28 9.43
N ARG A 160 5.89 11.43 10.11
CA ARG A 160 4.84 12.44 10.04
C ARG A 160 5.45 13.77 9.59
N ASP A 161 4.64 14.61 8.96
CA ASP A 161 5.10 15.93 8.46
C ASP A 161 5.65 16.83 9.59
N ASP A 162 5.19 16.64 10.83
CA ASP A 162 5.61 17.39 12.01
C ASP A 162 6.81 16.79 12.75
N ASP A 163 7.28 15.59 12.37
CA ASP A 163 8.40 14.90 13.03
C ASP A 163 9.76 15.60 12.75
N GLY A 164 9.84 16.49 11.75
CA GLY A 164 10.99 17.32 11.48
C GLY A 164 11.47 17.25 10.03
N ASP A 165 12.78 17.17 9.83
CA ASP A 165 13.37 17.03 8.49
C ASP A 165 13.48 15.54 8.11
N LEU A 166 12.77 15.14 7.06
CA LEU A 166 12.77 13.77 6.55
C LEU A 166 14.17 13.30 6.15
N VAL A 167 15.02 14.19 5.66
CA VAL A 167 16.40 13.82 5.29
C VAL A 167 17.17 13.35 6.52
N ASP A 168 17.06 14.07 7.63
CA ASP A 168 17.75 13.73 8.87
C ASP A 168 17.21 12.40 9.42
N GLY A 169 15.89 12.19 9.43
CA GLY A 169 15.29 10.92 9.84
C GLY A 169 15.73 9.73 8.98
N LEU A 170 15.88 9.93 7.66
CA LEU A 170 16.40 8.90 6.77
C LEU A 170 17.90 8.64 7.01
N VAL A 171 18.70 9.66 7.29
CA VAL A 171 20.12 9.51 7.62
C VAL A 171 20.30 8.81 8.96
N ASP A 172 19.47 9.12 9.96
CA ASP A 172 19.50 8.45 11.26
C ASP A 172 19.17 6.97 11.11
N SER A 173 18.16 6.63 10.31
CA SER A 173 17.78 5.24 10.01
C SER A 173 18.87 4.43 9.29
N LEU A 174 19.82 5.09 8.63
CA LEU A 174 20.95 4.44 7.96
C LEU A 174 22.08 4.06 8.93
N THR A 175 22.10 4.61 10.15
CA THR A 175 23.22 4.44 11.09
C THR A 175 23.39 3.00 11.54
N ASP A 176 22.28 2.33 11.87
CA ASP A 176 22.27 0.94 12.34
C ASP A 176 22.01 -0.06 11.20
N LEU A 177 21.64 0.42 10.01
CA LEU A 177 21.24 -0.43 8.89
C LEU A 177 22.45 -1.16 8.27
N ALA A 178 22.30 -2.48 8.09
CA ALA A 178 23.26 -3.32 7.40
C ALA A 178 23.49 -2.89 5.93
N ASP A 179 24.67 -3.22 5.40
CA ASP A 179 25.01 -3.00 4.00
C ASP A 179 24.04 -3.74 3.05
N GLY A 180 23.19 -2.98 2.36
CA GLY A 180 22.17 -3.53 1.46
C GLY A 180 20.86 -3.92 2.15
N GLY A 181 20.66 -3.45 3.39
CA GLY A 181 19.37 -3.47 4.05
C GLY A 181 18.33 -2.59 3.34
N MET A 182 17.10 -2.67 3.83
CA MET A 182 15.97 -1.92 3.29
C MET A 182 15.29 -1.11 4.38
N ILE A 183 14.86 0.10 4.02
CA ILE A 183 14.06 0.96 4.88
C ILE A 183 12.65 1.00 4.31
N TRP A 184 11.67 0.78 5.18
CA TRP A 184 10.27 0.96 4.90
C TRP A 184 9.80 2.23 5.59
N LEU A 185 9.66 3.30 4.82
CA LEU A 185 9.13 4.57 5.27
C LEU A 185 7.60 4.52 5.23
N LEU A 186 6.95 4.64 6.39
CA LEU A 186 5.51 4.69 6.53
C LEU A 186 5.08 6.13 6.76
N THR A 187 4.20 6.62 5.90
CA THR A 187 3.61 7.95 6.02
C THR A 187 2.08 7.87 6.05
N PRO A 188 1.39 8.79 6.74
CA PRO A 188 -0.06 8.88 6.67
C PRO A 188 -0.53 9.02 5.22
N LYS A 189 -1.75 8.56 4.90
CA LYS A 189 -2.34 8.72 3.57
C LYS A 189 -2.85 10.13 3.31
N VAL A 190 -2.99 10.47 2.03
CA VAL A 190 -3.56 11.74 1.55
C VAL A 190 -4.90 12.06 2.24
N GLY A 191 -5.02 13.27 2.77
CA GLY A 191 -6.23 13.75 3.45
C GLY A 191 -6.31 13.40 4.94
N ARG A 192 -5.25 12.83 5.52
CA ARG A 192 -5.04 12.75 6.98
C ARG A 192 -4.13 13.89 7.46
N ASP A 193 -4.19 14.17 8.75
CA ASP A 193 -3.26 15.09 9.39
C ASP A 193 -1.84 14.51 9.35
N ASN A 194 -0.85 15.41 9.34
CA ASN A 194 0.58 15.11 9.22
C ASN A 194 0.96 14.25 7.99
N TYR A 195 0.19 14.38 6.91
CA TYR A 195 0.49 13.79 5.61
C TYR A 195 1.76 14.39 5.01
N VAL A 196 2.65 13.52 4.54
CA VAL A 196 3.91 13.87 3.89
C VAL A 196 3.76 13.68 2.38
N ASP A 197 4.14 14.68 1.57
CA ASP A 197 3.98 14.58 0.12
C ASP A 197 4.97 13.59 -0.50
N ALA A 198 4.51 12.87 -1.52
CA ALA A 198 5.37 11.95 -2.25
C ALA A 198 6.55 12.67 -2.95
N SER A 199 6.41 13.96 -3.26
CA SER A 199 7.48 14.79 -3.81
C SER A 199 8.57 15.03 -2.76
N ASP A 200 8.21 15.29 -1.51
CA ASP A 200 9.18 15.49 -0.42
C ASP A 200 10.00 14.22 -0.19
N ILE A 201 9.36 13.06 -0.24
CA ILE A 201 10.05 11.75 -0.18
C ILE A 201 10.99 11.57 -1.38
N ALA A 202 10.57 11.97 -2.58
CA ALA A 202 11.36 11.83 -3.80
C ALA A 202 12.60 12.75 -3.81
N GLU A 203 12.55 13.90 -3.14
CA GLU A 203 13.69 14.82 -2.98
C GLU A 203 14.58 14.43 -1.78
N ALA A 204 13.99 13.93 -0.69
CA ALA A 204 14.72 13.54 0.51
C ALA A 204 15.53 12.25 0.31
N ALA A 205 14.95 11.22 -0.33
CA ALA A 205 15.61 9.94 -0.56
C ALA A 205 16.99 10.06 -1.21
N PRO A 206 17.18 10.74 -2.37
CA PRO A 206 18.50 10.87 -2.98
C PRO A 206 19.47 11.69 -2.13
N THR A 207 18.97 12.66 -1.35
CA THR A 207 19.78 13.48 -0.44
C THR A 207 20.35 12.63 0.70
N ALA A 208 19.56 11.70 1.24
CA ALA A 208 20.00 10.69 2.21
C ALA A 208 20.84 9.56 1.59
N GLY A 209 21.05 9.55 0.27
CA GLY A 209 21.79 8.49 -0.43
C GLY A 209 20.97 7.21 -0.65
N LEU A 210 19.64 7.31 -0.61
CA LEU A 210 18.68 6.23 -0.82
C LEU A 210 18.02 6.32 -2.20
N ALA A 211 17.50 5.19 -2.66
CA ALA A 211 16.66 5.13 -3.86
C ALA A 211 15.29 4.54 -3.52
N THR A 212 14.23 5.22 -3.96
CA THR A 212 12.86 4.72 -3.87
C THR A 212 12.62 3.62 -4.89
N THR A 213 12.09 2.48 -4.44
CA THR A 213 11.94 1.28 -5.27
C THR A 213 10.50 0.84 -5.46
N THR A 214 9.67 0.90 -4.43
CA THR A 214 8.29 0.41 -4.47
C THR A 214 7.46 1.18 -3.47
N ASN A 215 6.21 1.47 -3.81
CA ASN A 215 5.23 2.05 -2.89
C ASN A 215 4.02 1.10 -2.79
N LEU A 216 3.55 0.85 -1.59
CA LEU A 216 2.42 -0.01 -1.28
C LEU A 216 1.57 0.56 -0.15
N ALA A 217 0.28 0.19 -0.11
CA ALA A 217 -0.57 0.55 1.01
C ALA A 217 -0.26 -0.34 2.22
N ALA A 218 -0.03 0.29 3.37
CA ALA A 218 0.33 -0.34 4.63
C ALA A 218 -0.84 -0.27 5.61
N GLY A 219 -1.98 -0.84 5.21
CA GLY A 219 -3.22 -0.76 5.99
C GLY A 219 -4.19 0.34 5.52
N PRO A 220 -5.20 0.69 6.32
CA PRO A 220 -6.23 1.67 5.95
C PRO A 220 -5.70 3.10 5.92
N ASP A 221 -4.82 3.46 6.85
CA ASP A 221 -4.43 4.84 7.12
C ASP A 221 -3.00 5.19 6.71
N TRP A 222 -2.14 4.18 6.49
CA TRP A 222 -0.72 4.35 6.20
C TRP A 222 -0.34 3.90 4.79
N SER A 223 0.66 4.57 4.20
CA SER A 223 1.32 4.22 2.96
C SER A 223 2.77 3.88 3.25
N ALA A 224 3.30 2.82 2.65
CA ALA A 224 4.69 2.42 2.81
C ALA A 224 5.49 2.58 1.52
N THR A 225 6.65 3.21 1.65
CA THR A 225 7.62 3.43 0.58
C THR A 225 8.90 2.68 0.89
N LYS A 226 9.32 1.81 -0.03
CA LYS A 226 10.57 1.06 0.07
C LYS A 226 11.73 1.89 -0.43
N LEU A 227 12.66 2.17 0.47
CA LEU A 227 13.91 2.85 0.21
C LEU A 227 15.05 1.85 0.37
N VAL A 228 15.98 1.83 -0.58
CA VAL A 228 17.17 0.96 -0.51
C VAL A 228 18.42 1.81 -0.69
N SER A 229 19.46 1.50 0.08
CA SER A 229 20.78 2.06 -0.16
C SER A 229 21.34 1.44 -1.45
N PRO A 230 21.61 2.23 -2.50
CA PRO A 230 22.31 1.74 -3.67
C PRO A 230 23.67 1.23 -3.18
N LYS A 231 23.96 -0.06 -3.42
CA LYS A 231 25.23 -0.66 -3.02
C LYS A 231 26.36 0.22 -3.54
N SER A 232 27.02 0.93 -2.63
CA SER A 232 28.13 1.83 -2.95
C SER A 232 29.20 0.96 -3.59
N SER A 233 29.26 0.97 -4.92
CA SER A 233 30.42 0.49 -5.62
C SER A 233 31.52 1.51 -5.34
N ARG A 234 32.15 1.37 -4.18
CA ARG A 234 33.47 1.93 -3.90
C ARG A 234 34.48 1.16 -4.78
N SER A 235 34.28 1.28 -6.09
CA SER A 235 35.15 0.80 -7.14
C SER A 235 36.46 1.54 -6.95
N GLY A 236 37.50 0.77 -6.64
CA GLY A 236 38.81 1.27 -6.27
C GLY A 236 39.27 2.40 -7.16
N ARG A 237 39.43 3.58 -6.57
CA ARG A 237 40.30 4.62 -7.13
C ARG A 237 41.72 4.09 -7.03
N ARG A 238 42.15 3.33 -8.03
CA ARG A 238 43.55 3.03 -8.31
C ARG A 238 44.26 4.38 -8.49
N THR A 239 45.01 4.75 -7.48
CA THR A 239 46.04 5.79 -7.56
C THR A 239 47.11 5.31 -8.54
N SER A 240 47.22 5.97 -9.68
CA SER A 240 48.36 5.90 -10.59
C SER A 240 49.33 7.02 -10.29
#